data_AF-A0AAJ1T1Z0-F1
#
_entry.id   AF-A0AAJ1T1Z0-F1
#
_cell.length_a   1.000
_cell.length_b   1.000
_cell.length_c   1.000
_cell.angle_alpha   90.00
_cell.angle_beta   90.00
_cell.angle_gamma   90.00
#
_symmetry.space_group_name_H-M   'P 1'
#
loop_
_entity.id
_entity.type
_entity.pdbx_description
1 polymer ?
#
loop_
_entity_poly.entity_id
_entity_poly.type
_entity_poly.pdbx_seq_one_letter_code
_entity_poly.pdbx_strand_id
1 'polypeptide(L)'
;MNRFLNFDTMITPTLIKLLFWIGVIFSVISGLAIIFAGIAAPFGGGMAVLSGLVTMVAGPLLTRVYCELLIVFFKMHDTLKNIEGSWSGYRKVDE
;
A
#
# COMPACT_ATOMS: atom_id res chain seq x y z
N MET A 1 -25.41 19.90 8.34
CA MET A 1 -24.86 19.45 7.03
C MET A 1 -23.34 19.67 6.88
N ASN A 2 -22.58 19.80 7.98
CA ASN A 2 -21.12 20.01 7.93
C ASN A 2 -20.32 18.88 8.63
N ARG A 3 -20.92 17.67 8.74
CA ARG A 3 -20.25 16.50 9.33
C ARG A 3 -19.44 15.68 8.32
N PHE A 4 -19.58 15.98 7.02
CA PHE A 4 -18.87 15.30 5.92
C PHE A 4 -17.40 15.71 5.77
N LEU A 5 -16.94 16.71 6.52
CA LEU A 5 -15.53 17.09 6.66
C LEU A 5 -14.94 16.72 8.03
N ASN A 6 -15.57 15.80 8.77
CA ASN A 6 -14.89 15.19 9.92
C ASN A 6 -13.89 14.16 9.40
N PHE A 7 -12.62 14.52 9.44
CA PHE A 7 -11.47 13.61 9.36
C PHE A 7 -11.41 12.60 10.54
N ASP A 8 -12.53 12.33 11.23
CA ASP A 8 -12.57 11.40 12.36
C ASP A 8 -12.42 9.95 11.93
N THR A 9 -12.87 9.63 10.71
CA THR A 9 -12.55 8.35 10.08
C THR A 9 -11.25 8.48 9.31
N MET A 10 -10.27 7.65 9.66
CA MET A 10 -9.04 7.50 8.90
C MET A 10 -9.35 7.18 7.42
N ILE A 11 -9.23 8.19 6.55
CA ILE A 11 -9.31 8.05 5.08
C ILE A 11 -8.05 7.33 4.54
N THR A 12 -6.93 7.51 5.24
CA THR A 12 -5.60 7.01 4.87
C THR A 12 -5.52 5.51 4.56
N PRO A 13 -6.07 4.57 5.37
CA PRO A 13 -6.07 3.14 5.04
C PRO A 13 -6.82 2.83 3.73
N THR A 14 -7.87 3.57 3.40
CA THR A 14 -8.60 3.42 2.13
C THR A 14 -7.78 3.97 0.96
N LEU A 15 -7.09 5.11 1.16
CA LEU A 15 -6.17 5.68 0.17
C LEU A 15 -5.01 4.72 -0.16
N ILE A 16 -4.43 4.06 0.86
CA ILE A 16 -3.33 3.09 0.66
C ILE A 16 -3.80 1.88 -0.17
N LYS A 17 -5.04 1.41 0.02
CA LYS A 17 -5.61 0.34 -0.83
C LYS A 17 -5.73 0.74 -2.30
N LEU A 18 -6.09 1.99 -2.58
CA LEU A 18 -6.14 2.52 -3.94
C LEU A 18 -4.72 2.60 -4.54
N LEU A 19 -3.75 3.10 -3.77
CA LEU A 19 -2.34 3.14 -4.14
C LEU A 19 -1.76 1.75 -4.43
N PHE A 20 -2.13 0.73 -3.65
CA PHE A 20 -1.74 -0.65 -3.89
C PHE A 20 -2.14 -1.13 -5.29
N TRP A 21 -3.40 -0.89 -5.68
CA TRP A 21 -3.88 -1.34 -6.99
C TRP A 21 -3.14 -0.64 -8.13
N ILE A 22 -2.88 0.66 -7.98
CA ILE A 22 -2.05 1.44 -8.92
C ILE A 22 -0.62 0.88 -8.98
N GLY A 23 -0.01 0.57 -7.83
CA GLY A 23 1.34 -0.01 -7.76
C GLY A 23 1.43 -1.39 -8.42
N VAL A 24 0.43 -2.24 -8.24
CA VAL A 24 0.34 -3.54 -8.92
C VAL A 24 0.24 -3.37 -10.42
N ILE A 25 -0.64 -2.48 -10.90
CA ILE A 25 -0.78 -2.18 -12.33
C ILE A 25 0.55 -1.66 -12.89
N PHE A 26 1.20 -0.75 -12.18
CA PHE A 26 2.49 -0.20 -12.58
C PHE A 26 3.57 -1.28 -12.65
N SER A 27 3.60 -2.20 -11.69
CA SER A 27 4.53 -3.32 -11.66
C SER A 27 4.34 -4.30 -12.82
N VAL A 28 3.09 -4.54 -13.22
CA VAL A 28 2.79 -5.40 -14.38
C VAL A 28 3.20 -4.70 -15.68
N ILE A 29 2.90 -3.40 -15.81
CA ILE A 29 3.29 -2.60 -16.98
C ILE A 29 4.81 -2.50 -17.10
N SER A 30 5.52 -2.24 -16.00
CA SER A 30 6.98 -2.14 -16.00
C SER A 30 7.64 -3.49 -16.33
N GLY A 31 7.14 -4.59 -15.76
CA GLY A 31 7.58 -5.95 -16.11
C GLY A 31 7.40 -6.26 -17.60
N LEU A 32 6.22 -5.96 -18.16
CA LEU A 32 5.96 -6.12 -19.59
C LEU A 32 6.89 -5.24 -20.44
N ALA A 33 7.08 -3.98 -20.08
CA ALA A 33 7.96 -3.05 -20.81
C ALA A 33 9.40 -3.57 -20.85
N ILE A 34 9.91 -4.12 -19.74
CA ILE A 34 11.26 -4.71 -19.66
C ILE A 34 11.36 -5.95 -20.56
N ILE A 35 10.33 -6.80 -20.59
CA ILE A 35 10.29 -7.98 -21.47
C ILE A 35 10.29 -7.56 -22.95
N PHE A 36 9.45 -6.61 -23.34
CA PHE A 36 9.40 -6.10 -24.72
C PHE A 36 10.73 -5.46 -25.15
N ALA A 37 11.36 -4.68 -24.26
CA ALA A 37 12.68 -4.11 -24.49
C ALA A 37 13.76 -5.19 -24.62
N GLY A 38 13.68 -6.26 -23.83
CA GLY A 38 14.58 -7.40 -23.90
C GLY A 38 14.46 -8.20 -25.19
N ILE A 39 13.25 -8.39 -25.71
CA ILE A 39 13.01 -9.09 -26.99
C ILE A 39 13.49 -8.25 -28.18
N ALA A 40 13.33 -6.93 -28.12
CA ALA A 40 13.78 -6.02 -29.17
C ALA A 40 15.31 -5.80 -29.18
N ALA A 41 16.04 -6.27 -28.16
CA ALA A 41 17.48 -6.06 -28.04
C ALA A 41 18.27 -7.01 -28.98
N PRO A 42 19.18 -6.49 -29.82
CA PRO A 42 19.92 -7.28 -30.81
C PRO A 42 20.95 -8.26 -30.20
N PHE A 43 21.44 -8.03 -28.98
CA PHE A 43 22.32 -8.94 -28.25
C PHE A 43 22.02 -8.89 -26.74
N GLY A 44 22.02 -10.03 -26.05
CA GLY A 44 21.90 -10.09 -24.58
C GLY A 44 20.49 -9.98 -23.99
N GLY A 45 19.45 -9.99 -24.82
CA GLY A 45 18.04 -9.82 -24.41
C GLY A 45 17.49 -10.84 -23.40
N GLY A 46 18.08 -12.05 -23.34
CA GLY A 46 17.62 -13.11 -22.44
C GLY A 46 17.68 -12.73 -20.95
N MET A 47 18.68 -11.95 -20.53
CA MET A 47 18.80 -11.47 -19.15
C MET A 47 17.72 -10.44 -18.81
N ALA A 48 17.36 -9.58 -19.77
CA ALA A 48 16.31 -8.58 -19.62
C ALA A 48 14.92 -9.24 -19.56
N VAL A 49 14.67 -10.29 -20.34
CA VAL A 49 13.41 -11.05 -20.25
C VAL A 49 13.29 -11.75 -18.90
N LEU A 50 14.37 -12.39 -18.41
CA LEU A 50 14.42 -12.99 -17.07
C LEU A 50 14.18 -11.96 -15.97
N SER A 51 14.84 -10.80 -16.03
CA SER A 51 14.66 -9.74 -15.02
C SER A 51 13.26 -9.13 -15.06
N GLY A 52 12.65 -9.00 -16.24
CA GLY A 52 11.26 -8.57 -16.40
C GLY A 52 10.27 -9.57 -15.80
N LEU A 53 10.49 -10.87 -15.97
CA LEU A 53 9.65 -11.92 -15.39
C LEU A 53 9.76 -11.96 -13.86
N VAL A 54 10.98 -11.82 -13.33
CA VAL A 54 11.22 -11.70 -11.89
C VAL A 54 10.56 -10.44 -11.35
N THR A 55 10.67 -9.30 -12.05
CA THR A 55 10.05 -8.03 -11.64
C THR A 55 8.52 -8.12 -11.61
N MET A 56 7.92 -8.86 -12.54
CA MET A 56 6.47 -9.06 -12.60
C MET A 56 5.93 -9.88 -11.42
N VAL A 57 6.73 -10.77 -10.83
CA VAL A 57 6.35 -11.56 -9.64
C VAL A 57 6.78 -10.86 -8.35
N ALA A 58 8.01 -10.36 -8.29
CA ALA A 58 8.58 -9.71 -7.11
C ALA A 58 7.95 -8.33 -6.84
N GLY A 59 7.59 -7.58 -7.87
CA GLY A 59 7.05 -6.23 -7.73
C GLY A 59 5.68 -6.17 -7.02
N PRO A 60 4.67 -6.98 -7.40
CA PRO A 60 3.41 -7.04 -6.66
C PRO A 60 3.61 -7.58 -5.24
N LEU A 61 4.55 -8.50 -5.04
CA LEU A 61 4.86 -9.10 -3.74
C LEU A 61 5.46 -8.07 -2.78
N LEU A 62 6.46 -7.30 -3.24
CA LEU A 62 7.05 -6.18 -2.48
C LEU A 62 6.01 -5.10 -2.19
N THR A 63 5.20 -4.73 -3.19
CA THR A 63 4.13 -3.74 -3.03
C THR A 63 3.13 -4.18 -1.96
N ARG A 64 2.79 -5.48 -1.90
CA ARG A 64 1.91 -6.04 -0.88
C ARG A 64 2.49 -5.86 0.52
N VAL A 65 3.73 -6.27 0.73
CA VAL A 65 4.40 -6.18 2.03
C VAL A 65 4.50 -4.73 2.51
N TYR A 66 4.88 -3.81 1.61
CA TYR A 66 4.93 -2.38 1.93
C TYR A 66 3.55 -1.81 2.30
N CYS A 67 2.52 -2.09 1.50
CA CYS A 67 1.17 -1.61 1.78
C CYS A 67 0.60 -2.17 3.09
N GLU A 68 0.88 -3.43 3.41
CA GLU A 68 0.43 -4.07 4.64
C GLU A 68 1.10 -3.43 5.87
N LEU A 69 2.40 -3.17 5.81
CA LEU A 69 3.12 -2.41 6.85
C LEU A 69 2.52 -1.01 7.04
N LEU A 70 2.28 -0.27 5.96
CA LEU A 70 1.69 1.07 6.03
C LEU A 70 0.30 1.05 6.71
N ILE A 71 -0.57 0.11 6.32
CA ILE A 71 -1.90 -0.03 6.92
C ILE A 71 -1.79 -0.38 8.40
N VAL A 72 -0.87 -1.29 8.77
CA VAL A 72 -0.64 -1.68 10.17
C VAL A 72 -0.19 -0.49 11.01
N PHE A 73 0.69 0.38 10.50
CA PHE A 73 1.08 1.62 11.19
C PHE A 73 -0.11 2.53 11.49
N PHE A 74 -0.97 2.78 10.50
CA PHE A 74 -2.17 3.59 10.69
C PHE A 74 -3.14 2.92 11.68
N LYS A 75 -3.32 1.60 11.60
CA LYS A 75 -4.18 0.86 12.51
C LYS A 75 -3.69 0.90 13.97
N MET A 76 -2.38 0.92 14.20
CA MET A 76 -1.82 1.13 15.54
C MET A 76 -2.19 2.51 16.10
N HIS A 77 -2.12 3.56 15.28
CA HIS A 77 -2.51 4.91 15.69
C HIS A 77 -4.00 4.99 16.08
N ASP A 78 -4.89 4.39 15.30
CA ASP A 78 -6.32 4.31 15.62
C ASP A 78 -6.58 3.58 16.93
N THR A 79 -5.87 2.47 17.17
CA THR A 79 -6.02 1.68 18.40
C THR A 79 -5.62 2.50 19.63
N LEU A 80 -4.53 3.26 19.55
CA LEU A 80 -4.07 4.15 20.63
C LEU A 80 -5.08 5.27 20.92
N LYS A 81 -5.60 5.93 19.87
CA LYS A 81 -6.63 6.98 20.01
C LYS A 81 -7.90 6.45 20.68
N ASN A 82 -8.28 5.21 20.38
CA ASN A 82 -9.46 4.58 20.96
C ASN A 82 -9.27 4.24 22.45
N ILE A 83 -8.06 3.83 22.84
CA ILE A 83 -7.71 3.61 24.25
C ILE A 83 -7.82 4.92 25.03
N GLU A 84 -7.26 6.02 24.54
CA GLU A 84 -7.37 7.33 25.20
C GLU A 84 -8.83 7.75 25.47
N GLY A 85 -9.71 7.57 24.49
CA GLY A 85 -11.14 7.83 24.65
C GLY A 85 -11.80 6.98 25.74
N SER A 86 -11.44 5.70 25.83
CA SER A 86 -11.94 4.78 26.87
C SER A 86 -11.52 5.21 28.28
N TRP A 87 -10.26 5.61 28.48
CA TRP A 87 -9.76 6.04 29.80
C TRP A 87 -10.35 7.37 30.24
N SER A 88 -10.59 8.30 29.32
CA SER A 88 -11.29 9.56 29.60
C SER A 88 -12.75 9.33 30.05
N GLY A 89 -13.41 8.31 29.50
CA GLY A 89 -14.73 7.88 29.92
C GLY A 89 -14.77 7.31 31.34
N TYR A 90 -13.79 6.46 31.69
CA TYR A 90 -13.65 5.93 33.05
C TYR A 90 -13.43 7.05 34.08
N ARG A 91 -12.50 7.98 33.79
CA ARG A 91 -12.18 9.09 34.70
C ARG A 91 -13.37 9.98 35.08
N LYS A 92 -14.42 10.06 34.26
CA LYS A 92 -15.65 10.83 34.55
C LYS A 92 -16.70 10.07 35.36
N VAL A 93 -16.58 8.75 35.50
CA VAL A 93 -17.43 7.95 36.37
C VAL A 93 -16.88 7.96 37.81
N ASP A 94 -15.58 8.26 37.94
CA ASP A 94 -14.86 8.29 39.21
C ASP A 94 -14.96 9.65 39.94
N GLU A 95 -15.47 10.70 39.29
CA GLU A 95 -15.74 12.06 39.82
C GLU A 95 -17.23 12.27 40.11
#